data_AF-A0A2D6FFP3-F1
#
_entry.id   AF-A0A2D6FFP3-F1
#
_cell.length_a   1.000
_cell.length_b   1.000
_cell.length_c   1.000
_cell.angle_alpha   90.00
_cell.angle_beta   90.00
_cell.angle_gamma   90.00
#
_symmetry.space_group_name_H-M   'P 1'
#
loop_
_entity.id
_entity.type
_entity.pdbx_description
1 polymer ?
#
loop_
_entity_poly.entity_id
_entity_poly.type
_entity_poly.pdbx_seq_one_letter_code
_entity_poly.pdbx_strand_id
1 'polypeptide(L)' 'MTTDLIKCQCNTACQCRVEPAKAVMRNGKAFCCEPCADGLGCGCR' A
#
# COMPACT_ATOMS: atom_id res chain seq x y z
N MET A 1 6.79 20.12 5.07
CA MET A 1 7.17 18.93 4.28
C MET A 1 5.88 18.24 3.89
N THR A 2 5.48 18.33 2.63
CA THR A 2 4.35 17.54 2.10
C THR A 2 4.86 16.12 1.94
N THR A 3 4.48 15.25 2.87
CA THR A 3 4.75 13.82 2.73
C THR A 3 3.85 13.32 1.61
N ASP A 4 4.40 13.09 0.43
CA ASP A 4 3.69 12.50 -0.71
C ASP A 4 3.32 11.05 -0.38
N LEU A 5 2.21 10.88 0.35
CA LEU A 5 1.70 9.57 0.72
C LEU A 5 0.92 8.99 -0.46
N ILE A 6 1.36 7.84 -0.95
CA ILE A 6 0.71 7.14 -2.05
C ILE A 6 -0.33 6.16 -1.51
N LYS A 7 -1.45 6.06 -2.22
CA LYS A 7 -2.53 5.14 -1.84
C LYS A 7 -2.11 3.70 -2.14
N CYS A 8 -2.35 2.80 -1.20
CA CYS A 8 -2.11 1.38 -1.40
C CYS A 8 -2.92 0.87 -2.60
N GLN A 9 -2.26 0.22 -3.55
CA GLN A 9 -2.91 -0.38 -4.72
C GLN A 9 -3.49 -1.78 -4.44
N CYS A 10 -3.97 -1.98 -3.22
CA CYS A 10 -4.59 -3.23 -2.80
C CYS A 10 -6.05 -3.30 -3.29
N ASN A 11 -6.47 -4.46 -3.79
CA ASN A 11 -7.79 -4.65 -4.41
C ASN A 11 -8.96 -4.66 -3.42
N THR A 12 -8.71 -4.81 -2.11
CA THR A 12 -9.74 -4.96 -1.07
C THR A 12 -10.26 -3.65 -0.47
N ALA A 13 -10.33 -2.58 -1.27
CA ALA A 13 -10.75 -1.25 -0.81
C ALA A 13 -9.90 -0.66 0.33
N CYS A 14 -8.60 -0.99 0.34
CA CYS A 14 -7.65 -0.41 1.28
C CYS A 14 -7.56 1.12 1.10
N GLN A 15 -7.76 1.86 2.20
CA GLN A 15 -7.61 3.32 2.22
C GLN A 15 -6.27 3.80 2.79
N CYS A 16 -5.38 2.88 3.15
CA CYS A 16 -4.07 3.22 3.70
C CYS A 16 -3.27 4.04 2.68
N ARG A 17 -2.61 5.08 3.18
CA ARG A 17 -1.63 5.85 2.44
C ARG A 17 -0.28 5.66 3.11
N VAL A 18 0.75 5.38 2.32
CA VAL A 18 2.10 5.12 2.81
C VAL A 18 3.11 5.97 2.07
N GLU A 19 4.23 6.23 2.73
CA GLU A 19 5.35 6.90 2.10
C GLU A 19 5.92 6.00 0.99
N PRO A 20 6.14 6.50 -0.24
CA PRO A 20 6.70 5.70 -1.33
C PRO A 20 8.05 5.06 -0.95
N ALA A 21 8.86 5.75 -0.14
CA ALA A 21 10.12 5.23 0.36
C ALA A 21 9.99 4.05 1.35
N LYS A 22 8.83 3.89 2.00
CA LYS A 22 8.53 2.79 2.93
C LYS A 22 7.49 1.81 2.36
N ALA A 23 6.97 2.08 1.18
CA ALA A 23 5.96 1.26 0.55
C ALA A 23 6.57 -0.06 0.08
N VAL A 24 5.81 -1.15 0.22
CA VAL A 24 6.19 -2.42 -0.38
C VAL A 24 5.90 -2.34 -1.87
N MET A 25 6.94 -2.38 -2.69
CA MET A 25 6.83 -2.34 -4.15
C MET A 25 6.83 -3.78 -4.69
N ARG A 26 5.74 -4.19 -5.35
CA ARG A 26 5.64 -5.48 -6.07
C ARG A 26 4.98 -5.28 -7.42
N ASN A 27 5.58 -5.85 -8.46
CA ASN A 27 5.03 -5.80 -9.82
C ASN A 27 4.68 -4.37 -10.30
N GLY A 28 5.50 -3.38 -9.93
CA GLY A 28 5.28 -1.96 -10.24
C GLY A 28 4.14 -1.28 -9.46
N LYS A 29 3.54 -1.96 -8.49
CA LYS A 29 2.49 -1.42 -7.61
C LYS A 29 3.03 -1.21 -6.21
N ALA A 30 2.57 -0.15 -5.57
CA ALA A 30 2.92 0.19 -4.20
C ALA A 30 1.83 -0.25 -3.22
N PHE A 31 2.25 -0.90 -2.15
CA PHE A 31 1.38 -1.46 -1.13
C PHE A 31 1.77 -0.95 0.25
N CYS A 32 0.78 -0.85 1.14
CA CYS A 32 1.01 -0.40 2.52
C CYS A 32 1.70 -1.46 3.39
N CYS A 33 1.63 -2.73 3.00
CA CYS A 33 2.23 -3.86 3.71
C CYS A 33 2.37 -5.08 2.77
N GLU A 34 3.12 -6.07 3.21
CA GLU A 34 3.35 -7.33 2.50
C GLU A 34 2.06 -8.10 2.16
N PRO A 35 1.10 -8.33 3.08
CA PRO A 35 -0.11 -9.07 2.72
C PRO A 35 -0.98 -8.35 1.67
N CYS A 36 -0.95 -7.02 1.60
CA CYS A 36 -1.54 -6.28 0.48
C CYS A 36 -0.83 -6.57 -0.85
N ALA A 37 0.49 -6.70 -0.83
CA ALA A 37 1.32 -7.03 -1.99
C ALA A 37 1.18 -8.50 -2.42
N ASP A 38 0.86 -9.40 -1.49
CA ASP A 38 0.51 -10.80 -1.73
C ASP A 38 -0.96 -11.01 -2.13
N GLY A 39 -1.78 -9.95 -2.15
CA GLY A 39 -3.20 -10.03 -2.53
C GLY A 39 -4.13 -10.55 -1.43
N LEU A 40 -3.62 -10.75 -0.21
CA LEU A 40 -4.37 -11.13 0.98
C LEU A 40 -5.10 -9.91 1.59
N GLY A 41 -4.59 -8.70 1.36
CA GLY A 41 -5.12 -7.45 1.91
C GLY A 41 -4.59 -7.12 3.31
N CYS A 42 -4.72 -5.87 3.76
CA CYS A 42 -4.14 -5.44 5.05
C CYS A 42 -5.03 -5.62 6.28
N GLY A 43 -6.26 -6.12 6.13
CA GLY A 43 -7.20 -6.23 7.27
C GLY A 43 -7.53 -4.89 7.95
N CYS A 44 -7.09 -3.79 7.35
CA CYS A 44 -7.20 -2.38 7.73
C CYS A 44 -8.64 -1.83 7.62
N ARG A 45 -9.63 -2.69 7.89
CA ARG A 45 -11.06 -2.40 7.91
C ARG A 45 -11.46 -1.66 9.18
#